data_AF-A0A3P7KAP4-F1
#
_entry.id   AF-A0A3P7KAP4-F1
#
_cell.length_a   1.000
_cell.length_b   1.000
_cell.length_c   1.000
_cell.angle_alpha   90.00
_cell.angle_beta   90.00
_cell.angle_gamma   90.00
#
_symmetry.space_group_name_H-M   'P 1'
#
loop_
_entity.id
_entity.type
_entity.pdbx_description
1 polymer ?
#
loop_
_entity_poly.entity_id
_entity_poly.type
_entity_poly.pdbx_seq_one_letter_code
_entity_poly.pdbx_strand_id
1 'polypeptide(L)'
;PRALVYAEFCPSYRAIVNESSVNGPFRQDVPDLLEKDGDFLLRKEQVKKGLLIAVLSVRCNGAVKHFIINQSDKGEFYIEKLKAKTVEELVQSHLKSGEPLSKASQAVLKRAVPRQDWMLNHEDIVFKESVGQNNAVEEYVGEFVCNNRPRPVFLKTVGISCSREVRSRVMKEARLLRSLQHPNVGEIYGVALHYSPIILVLEYFSKSLHTHLKQNAGRLREEERRRFITETAAGLSYLAENACIHRDISARNCKLNDAL
;
A
#
# COMPACT_ATOMS: atom_id res chain seq x y z
N PRO A 1 -10.19 -24.97 -14.99
CA PRO A 1 -8.90 -25.54 -15.49
C PRO A 1 -7.82 -24.45 -15.62
N ARG A 2 -6.58 -24.77 -15.21
CA ARG A 2 -5.31 -24.05 -15.47
C ARG A 2 -5.03 -23.91 -16.99
N ALA A 3 -4.10 -23.14 -17.56
CA ALA A 3 -3.00 -22.26 -17.12
C ALA A 3 -2.78 -21.18 -18.20
N LEU A 4 -2.32 -19.96 -17.88
CA LEU A 4 -1.67 -19.06 -18.85
C LEU A 4 -0.69 -18.08 -18.17
N VAL A 5 0.51 -17.99 -18.74
CA VAL A 5 1.51 -16.92 -18.58
C VAL A 5 1.15 -15.83 -19.57
N TYR A 6 1.11 -14.55 -19.18
CA TYR A 6 1.54 -13.45 -20.05
C TYR A 6 1.99 -12.26 -19.21
N ALA A 7 3.22 -11.86 -19.46
CA ALA A 7 3.76 -10.55 -19.14
C ALA A 7 3.24 -9.56 -20.18
N GLU A 8 2.75 -8.40 -19.74
CA GLU A 8 2.78 -7.19 -20.57
C GLU A 8 3.28 -6.03 -19.71
N PHE A 9 4.44 -5.53 -20.13
CA PHE A 9 5.04 -4.28 -19.68
C PHE A 9 4.04 -3.14 -19.89
N CYS A 10 3.80 -2.35 -18.84
CA CYS A 10 3.23 -1.02 -19.00
C CYS A 10 4.39 -0.01 -18.97
N PRO A 11 4.80 0.59 -20.12
CA PRO A 11 5.79 1.64 -20.14
C PRO A 11 5.11 2.94 -19.69
N SER A 12 5.12 3.17 -18.39
CA SER A 12 5.17 4.54 -17.87
C SER A 12 6.27 4.60 -16.83
N TYR A 13 7.51 4.51 -17.32
CA TYR A 13 8.68 4.98 -16.56
C TYR A 13 8.51 6.49 -16.35
N ARG A 14 7.82 6.86 -15.27
CA ARG A 14 8.04 8.12 -14.59
C ARG A 14 8.83 7.77 -13.34
N ALA A 15 10.11 8.12 -13.34
CA ALA A 15 10.81 8.35 -12.09
C ALA A 15 9.92 9.27 -11.23
N ILE A 16 9.93 9.11 -9.89
CA ILE A 16 9.12 9.94 -8.97
C ILE A 16 9.67 11.37 -8.97
N VAL A 17 9.34 12.08 -10.03
CA VAL A 17 10.05 13.27 -10.45
C VAL A 17 9.05 14.30 -11.03
N ASN A 18 7.83 13.86 -11.34
CA ASN A 18 6.73 14.73 -11.76
C ASN A 18 5.92 15.20 -10.54
N GLU A 19 5.68 16.51 -10.39
CA GLU A 19 4.98 17.15 -9.25
C GLU A 19 3.57 16.58 -8.97
N SER A 20 2.91 16.11 -10.03
CA SER A 20 1.60 15.43 -9.99
C SER A 20 1.66 13.99 -9.45
N SER A 21 2.85 13.39 -9.39
CA SER A 21 3.11 11.99 -8.98
C SER A 21 3.74 11.88 -7.57
N VAL A 22 3.92 13.02 -6.89
CA VAL A 22 4.63 13.08 -5.60
C VAL A 22 3.68 12.77 -4.45
N ASN A 23 3.25 11.51 -4.30
CA ASN A 23 2.65 11.02 -3.05
C ASN A 23 3.20 9.61 -2.76
N GLY A 24 4.50 9.56 -2.51
CA GLY A 24 5.25 8.35 -2.19
C GLY A 24 4.89 7.72 -0.82
N PRO A 25 5.51 6.58 -0.49
CA PRO A 25 5.26 5.81 0.73
C PRO A 25 5.41 6.64 2.02
N PHE A 26 4.69 6.27 3.09
CA PHE A 26 4.87 6.93 4.39
C PHE A 26 6.31 6.78 4.88
N ARG A 27 6.81 7.75 5.64
CA ARG A 27 8.18 7.76 6.19
C ARG A 27 8.59 6.44 6.85
N GLN A 28 7.66 5.77 7.52
CA GLN A 28 7.86 4.49 8.21
C GLN A 28 8.05 3.29 7.26
N ASP A 29 7.56 3.38 6.02
CA ASP A 29 7.67 2.35 4.98
C ASP A 29 8.94 2.50 4.13
N VAL A 30 9.55 3.69 4.13
CA VAL A 30 10.72 4.00 3.31
C VAL A 30 11.92 3.08 3.60
N PRO A 31 12.25 2.72 4.87
CA PRO A 31 13.37 1.81 5.13
C PRO A 31 13.25 0.46 4.42
N ASP A 32 12.04 -0.08 4.30
CA ASP A 32 11.82 -1.38 3.64
C ASP A 32 11.93 -1.29 2.11
N LEU A 33 11.87 -0.08 1.55
CA LEU A 33 11.89 0.17 0.10
C LEU A 33 13.27 0.60 -0.43
N LEU A 34 14.12 1.18 0.43
CA LEU A 34 15.46 1.62 0.05
C LEU A 34 16.48 0.59 0.54
N GLU A 35 16.81 -0.41 -0.26
CA GLU A 35 17.64 -1.55 0.16
C GLU A 35 19.13 -1.25 0.14
N LYS A 36 19.60 -0.60 -0.93
CA LYS A 36 21.02 -0.40 -1.22
C LYS A 36 21.42 1.06 -1.07
N ASP A 37 22.67 1.31 -0.70
CA ASP A 37 23.20 2.67 -0.58
C ASP A 37 23.08 3.44 -1.91
N GLY A 38 22.51 4.65 -1.82
CA GLY A 38 22.14 5.50 -2.94
C GLY A 38 20.78 5.18 -3.57
N ASP A 39 20.03 4.20 -3.07
CA ASP A 39 18.60 4.07 -3.37
C ASP A 39 17.87 5.29 -2.84
N PHE A 40 16.98 5.85 -3.65
CA PHE A 40 16.19 7.01 -3.25
C PHE A 40 14.78 6.99 -3.81
N LEU A 41 13.89 7.71 -3.13
CA LEU A 41 12.54 7.99 -3.59
C LEU A 41 12.10 9.39 -3.17
N LEU A 42 11.16 9.95 -3.91
CA LEU A 42 10.51 11.21 -3.59
C LEU A 42 9.15 10.94 -2.95
N ARG A 43 8.78 11.71 -1.93
CA ARG A 43 7.49 11.60 -1.26
C ARG A 43 7.00 12.96 -0.78
N LYS A 44 5.68 13.13 -0.63
CA LYS A 44 5.13 14.26 0.12
C LYS A 44 5.09 13.89 1.60
N GLU A 45 5.41 14.85 2.46
CA GLU A 45 5.22 14.74 3.90
C GLU A 45 4.27 15.85 4.33
N GLN A 46 3.26 15.50 5.12
CA GLN A 46 2.39 16.49 5.72
C GLN A 46 3.01 16.98 7.04
N VAL A 47 3.18 18.29 7.15
CA VAL A 47 3.74 18.95 8.33
C VAL A 47 2.62 19.51 9.21
N LYS A 48 2.95 19.95 10.44
CA LYS A 48 2.01 20.65 11.33
C LYS A 48 1.34 21.81 10.57
N LYS A 49 0.01 21.94 10.71
CA LYS A 49 -0.89 22.88 9.98
C LYS A 49 -1.33 22.44 8.57
N GLY A 50 -1.09 21.20 8.16
CA GLY A 50 -1.66 20.64 6.93
C GLY A 50 -0.89 20.96 5.64
N LEU A 51 0.21 21.73 5.73
CA LEU A 51 1.10 22.00 4.62
C LEU A 51 1.78 20.71 4.13
N LEU A 52 1.78 20.50 2.82
CA LEU A 52 2.50 19.39 2.17
C LEU A 52 3.87 19.88 1.71
N ILE A 53 4.92 19.17 2.09
CA ILE A 53 6.29 19.43 1.64
C ILE A 53 6.82 18.25 0.83
N ALA A 54 7.67 18.52 -0.16
CA ALA A 54 8.38 17.48 -0.89
C ALA A 54 9.63 17.03 -0.11
N VAL A 55 9.81 15.72 0.02
CA VAL A 55 10.91 15.11 0.76
C VAL A 55 11.57 14.05 -0.11
N LEU A 56 12.88 14.19 -0.29
CA LEU A 56 13.75 13.21 -0.93
C LEU A 56 14.33 12.29 0.14
N SER A 57 14.02 10.99 0.08
CA SER A 57 14.54 10.01 1.02
C SER A 57 15.59 9.15 0.35
N VAL A 58 16.74 8.95 1.02
CA VAL A 58 17.92 8.28 0.45
C VAL A 58 18.52 7.32 1.47
N ARG A 59 18.88 6.10 1.04
CA ARG A 59 19.68 5.16 1.85
C ARG A 59 21.16 5.55 1.76
N CYS A 60 21.81 5.74 2.90
CA CYS A 60 23.21 6.11 3.00
C CYS A 60 23.81 5.57 4.30
N ASN A 61 24.89 4.79 4.19
CA ASN A 61 25.62 4.20 5.30
C ASN A 61 24.70 3.37 6.22
N GLY A 62 23.85 2.53 5.61
CA GLY A 62 22.91 1.67 6.34
C GLY A 62 21.69 2.37 6.93
N ALA A 63 21.61 3.71 6.90
CA ALA A 63 20.48 4.47 7.41
C ALA A 63 19.70 5.20 6.29
N VAL A 64 18.40 5.43 6.49
CA VAL A 64 17.61 6.30 5.61
C VAL A 64 17.70 7.74 6.10
N LYS A 65 18.10 8.64 5.20
CA LYS A 65 18.15 10.09 5.41
C LYS A 65 17.03 10.76 4.63
N HIS A 66 16.43 11.81 5.20
CA HIS A 66 15.32 12.54 4.59
C HIS A 66 15.70 14.00 4.41
N PHE A 67 15.63 14.48 3.16
CA PHE A 67 15.98 15.84 2.76
C PHE A 67 14.72 16.57 2.31
N ILE A 68 14.40 17.67 2.98
CA ILE A 68 13.32 18.55 2.56
C ILE A 68 13.78 19.30 1.31
N ILE A 69 12.97 19.28 0.26
CA ILE A 69 13.20 20.12 -0.91
C ILE A 69 12.57 21.48 -0.63
N ASN A 70 13.41 22.50 -0.54
CA ASN A 70 12.99 23.85 -0.26
C ASN A 70 12.71 24.60 -1.56
N GLN A 71 11.93 25.68 -1.48
CA GLN A 71 11.71 26.60 -2.58
C GLN A 71 12.23 27.98 -2.19
N SER A 72 12.96 28.62 -3.10
CA SER A 72 13.47 29.99 -2.90
C SER A 72 12.43 31.04 -3.28
N ASP A 73 12.68 32.32 -2.93
CA ASP A 73 11.80 33.45 -3.30
C ASP A 73 11.63 33.62 -4.82
N LYS A 74 12.56 33.06 -5.61
CA LYS A 74 12.50 33.06 -7.08
C LYS A 74 11.79 31.83 -7.66
N GLY A 75 11.23 30.98 -6.81
CA GLY A 75 10.53 29.76 -7.21
C GLY A 75 11.42 28.54 -7.46
N GLU A 76 12.75 28.67 -7.35
CA GLU A 76 13.70 27.57 -7.59
C GLU A 76 13.69 26.55 -6.45
N PHE A 77 13.74 25.26 -6.78
CA PHE A 77 13.82 24.15 -5.84
C PHE A 77 15.26 23.79 -5.51
N TYR A 78 15.55 23.46 -4.25
CA TYR A 78 16.91 23.17 -3.83
C TYR A 78 17.03 22.27 -2.60
N ILE A 79 18.19 21.59 -2.52
CA ILE A 79 18.71 20.92 -1.32
C ILE A 79 20.13 21.48 -1.09
N GLU A 80 20.32 22.18 0.03
CA GLU A 80 21.53 22.96 0.35
C GLU A 80 21.97 23.95 -0.74
N LYS A 81 22.75 23.49 -1.72
CA LYS A 81 23.47 24.34 -2.68
C LYS A 81 22.88 24.31 -4.09
N LEU A 82 22.57 23.12 -4.60
CA LEU A 82 22.11 22.94 -5.97
C LEU A 82 20.66 23.43 -6.07
N LYS A 83 20.42 24.33 -7.04
CA LYS A 83 19.10 24.89 -7.33
C LYS A 83 18.68 24.49 -8.73
N ALA A 84 17.39 24.27 -8.93
CA ALA A 84 16.81 24.00 -10.23
C ALA A 84 15.39 24.56 -10.35
N LYS A 85 14.86 24.69 -11.58
CA LYS A 85 13.52 25.25 -11.78
C LYS A 85 12.42 24.24 -11.45
N THR A 86 12.72 22.95 -11.54
CA THR A 86 11.81 21.86 -11.19
C THR A 86 12.49 20.87 -10.25
N VAL A 87 11.68 20.13 -9.49
CA VAL A 87 12.16 19.00 -8.68
C VAL A 87 12.85 17.95 -9.57
N GLU A 88 12.38 17.82 -10.81
CA GLU A 88 12.98 16.96 -11.83
C GLU A 88 14.41 17.29 -12.16
N GLU A 89 14.62 18.52 -12.58
CA GLU A 89 15.94 19.02 -12.89
C GLU A 89 16.88 18.94 -11.69
N LEU A 90 16.37 19.16 -10.46
CA LEU A 90 17.15 19.05 -9.24
C LEU A 90 17.66 17.61 -9.02
N VAL A 91 16.77 16.62 -9.11
CA VAL A 91 17.13 15.19 -8.94
C VAL A 91 18.10 14.75 -10.04
N GLN A 92 17.82 15.11 -11.30
CA GLN A 92 18.69 14.77 -12.43
C GLN A 92 20.07 15.42 -12.31
N SER A 93 20.15 16.65 -11.81
CA SER A 93 21.43 17.33 -11.58
C SER A 93 22.28 16.59 -10.54
N HIS A 94 21.69 16.13 -9.43
CA HIS A 94 22.40 15.32 -8.42
C HIS A 94 22.79 13.93 -8.92
N LEU A 95 21.95 13.28 -9.74
CA LEU A 95 22.30 12.00 -10.37
C LEU A 95 23.48 12.13 -11.34
N LYS A 96 23.51 13.21 -12.12
CA LYS A 96 24.56 13.46 -13.12
C LYS A 96 25.86 13.92 -12.49
N SER A 97 25.81 14.81 -11.50
CA SER A 97 27.01 15.34 -10.84
C SER A 97 27.63 14.33 -9.87
N GLY A 98 26.82 13.46 -9.27
CA GLY A 98 27.26 12.57 -8.19
C GLY A 98 27.62 13.33 -6.90
N GLU A 99 27.32 14.62 -6.83
CA GLU A 99 27.60 15.44 -5.65
C GLU A 99 26.66 15.06 -4.49
N PRO A 100 27.17 15.00 -3.25
CA PRO A 100 26.33 14.75 -2.09
C PRO A 100 25.21 15.77 -1.93
N LEU A 101 24.03 15.30 -1.52
CA LEU A 101 22.88 16.13 -1.16
C LEU A 101 23.17 17.08 -0.01
N SER A 102 24.04 16.66 0.92
CA SER A 102 24.61 17.56 1.91
C SER A 102 26.03 17.21 2.30
N LYS A 103 26.82 18.23 2.66
CA LYS A 103 28.18 18.04 3.18
C LYS A 103 28.21 17.15 4.42
N ALA A 104 27.25 17.31 5.32
CA ALA A 104 27.21 16.55 6.57
C ALA A 104 26.83 15.08 6.35
N SER A 105 25.95 14.80 5.38
CA SER A 105 25.42 13.44 5.19
C SER A 105 26.26 12.58 4.24
N GLN A 106 26.96 13.19 3.29
CA GLN A 106 27.62 12.48 2.18
C GLN A 106 26.64 11.57 1.38
N ALA A 107 25.33 11.81 1.47
CA ALA A 107 24.33 11.01 0.76
C ALA A 107 24.32 11.37 -0.73
N VAL A 108 24.48 10.37 -1.60
CA VAL A 108 24.52 10.54 -3.05
C VAL A 108 23.40 9.74 -3.69
N LEU A 109 22.73 10.32 -4.68
CA LEU A 109 21.69 9.64 -5.45
C LEU A 109 22.33 8.67 -6.46
N LYS A 110 21.85 7.43 -6.51
CA LYS A 110 22.33 6.42 -7.48
C LYS A 110 21.21 5.74 -8.23
N ARG A 111 20.16 5.30 -7.52
CA ARG A 111 19.07 4.50 -8.11
C ARG A 111 17.73 4.99 -7.60
N ALA A 112 16.87 5.42 -8.52
CA ALA A 112 15.50 5.75 -8.18
C ALA A 112 14.74 4.44 -7.90
N VAL A 113 14.11 4.35 -6.73
CA VAL A 113 13.20 3.26 -6.40
C VAL A 113 11.84 3.59 -7.02
N PRO A 114 11.31 2.73 -7.91
CA PRO A 114 10.05 2.98 -8.57
C PRO A 114 8.88 2.89 -7.58
N ARG A 115 7.76 3.47 -8.00
CA ARG A 115 6.46 3.21 -7.36
C ARG A 115 6.21 1.71 -7.35
N GLN A 116 5.68 1.21 -6.25
CA GLN A 116 5.43 -0.21 -6.09
C GLN A 116 4.04 -0.57 -6.62
N ASP A 117 3.88 -1.79 -7.15
CA ASP A 117 2.64 -2.23 -7.81
C ASP A 117 1.42 -2.25 -6.87
N TRP A 118 1.65 -2.47 -5.57
CA TRP A 118 0.60 -2.42 -4.54
C TRP A 118 0.14 -1.00 -4.18
N MET A 119 0.83 0.05 -4.66
CA MET A 119 0.43 1.44 -4.44
C MET A 119 -0.62 1.80 -5.49
N LEU A 120 -1.90 1.77 -5.12
CA LEU A 120 -3.02 1.99 -6.04
C LEU A 120 -3.33 3.47 -6.23
N ASN A 121 -3.94 3.82 -7.37
CA ASN A 121 -4.51 5.14 -7.56
C ASN A 121 -5.91 5.18 -6.94
N HIS A 122 -6.26 6.32 -6.37
CA HIS A 122 -7.61 6.55 -5.85
C HIS A 122 -8.66 6.54 -6.95
N GLU A 123 -8.27 6.97 -8.15
CA GLU A 123 -9.14 7.05 -9.34
C GLU A 123 -9.57 5.67 -9.86
N ASP A 124 -8.82 4.62 -9.50
CA ASP A 124 -9.13 3.23 -9.86
C ASP A 124 -10.13 2.59 -8.86
N ILE A 125 -10.57 3.32 -7.84
CA ILE A 125 -11.42 2.80 -6.75
C ILE A 125 -12.78 3.51 -6.76
N VAL A 126 -13.84 2.71 -6.91
CA VAL A 126 -15.23 3.18 -6.93
C VAL A 126 -15.96 2.68 -5.68
N PHE A 127 -16.42 3.60 -4.84
CA PHE A 127 -17.24 3.27 -3.67
C PHE A 127 -18.67 2.92 -4.09
N LYS A 128 -19.27 1.91 -3.46
CA LYS A 128 -20.66 1.51 -3.71
C LYS A 128 -21.53 1.58 -2.46
N GLU A 129 -21.29 0.72 -1.48
CA GLU A 129 -22.16 0.57 -0.31
C GLU A 129 -21.34 0.76 0.97
N SER A 130 -21.89 1.49 1.95
CA SER A 130 -21.30 1.58 3.30
C SER A 130 -21.67 0.34 4.11
N VAL A 131 -20.67 -0.37 4.59
CA VAL A 131 -20.83 -1.58 5.41
C VAL A 131 -20.91 -1.21 6.89
N GLY A 132 -20.10 -0.23 7.31
CA GLY A 132 -20.09 0.23 8.69
C GLY A 132 -18.82 0.95 9.08
N GLN A 133 -18.60 1.06 10.38
CA GLN A 133 -17.43 1.71 10.96
C GLN A 133 -16.92 0.92 12.17
N ASN A 134 -15.61 0.72 12.25
CA ASN A 134 -14.97 0.03 13.36
C ASN A 134 -13.71 0.79 13.79
N ASN A 135 -13.66 1.24 15.06
CA ASN A 135 -12.51 1.94 15.63
C ASN A 135 -11.98 3.11 14.76
N ALA A 136 -12.89 3.95 14.25
CA ALA A 136 -12.60 5.07 13.34
C ALA A 136 -12.03 4.68 11.95
N VAL A 137 -12.15 3.41 11.56
CA VAL A 137 -11.97 2.92 10.19
C VAL A 137 -13.36 2.74 9.59
N GLU A 138 -13.63 3.36 8.44
CA GLU A 138 -14.90 3.17 7.73
C GLU A 138 -14.75 2.04 6.71
N GLU A 139 -15.80 1.26 6.55
CA GLU A 139 -15.80 0.03 5.77
C GLU A 139 -16.85 0.11 4.66
N TYR A 140 -16.46 -0.25 3.44
CA TYR A 140 -17.33 -0.19 2.26
C TYR A 140 -17.17 -1.42 1.38
N VAL A 141 -18.20 -1.70 0.59
CA VAL A 141 -18.08 -2.48 -0.64
C VAL A 141 -17.87 -1.52 -1.81
N GLY A 142 -17.02 -1.90 -2.74
CA GLY A 142 -16.72 -1.09 -3.92
C GLY A 142 -16.28 -1.94 -5.11
N GLU A 143 -15.76 -1.25 -6.12
CA GLU A 143 -15.05 -1.84 -7.24
C GLU A 143 -13.64 -1.27 -7.35
N PHE A 144 -12.70 -2.14 -7.68
CA PHE A 144 -11.35 -1.77 -8.08
C PHE A 144 -11.19 -2.06 -9.57
N VAL A 145 -10.86 -1.04 -10.36
CA VAL A 145 -10.67 -1.14 -11.80
C VAL A 145 -9.19 -1.39 -12.08
N CYS A 146 -8.86 -2.59 -12.52
CA CYS A 146 -7.50 -2.94 -12.93
C CYS A 146 -7.52 -3.46 -14.36
N ASN A 147 -6.69 -2.89 -15.24
CA ASN A 147 -6.63 -3.23 -16.67
C ASN A 147 -8.02 -3.18 -17.35
N ASN A 148 -8.78 -2.12 -17.07
CA ASN A 148 -10.17 -1.92 -17.53
C ASN A 148 -11.14 -3.05 -17.14
N ARG A 149 -10.81 -3.85 -16.12
CA ARG A 149 -11.70 -4.88 -15.57
C ARG A 149 -12.10 -4.49 -14.15
N PRO A 150 -13.39 -4.19 -13.90
CA PRO A 150 -13.87 -3.97 -12.55
C PRO A 150 -13.86 -5.29 -11.77
N ARG A 151 -13.40 -5.22 -10.52
CA ARG A 151 -13.44 -6.34 -9.57
C ARG A 151 -14.13 -5.89 -8.29
N PRO A 152 -15.04 -6.68 -7.71
CA PRO A 152 -15.62 -6.36 -6.42
C PRO A 152 -14.55 -6.38 -5.33
N VAL A 153 -14.56 -5.37 -4.47
CA VAL A 153 -13.57 -5.20 -3.40
C VAL A 153 -14.22 -4.79 -2.08
N PHE A 154 -13.56 -5.15 -0.99
CA PHE A 154 -13.84 -4.60 0.33
C PHE A 154 -12.85 -3.47 0.60
N LEU A 155 -13.34 -2.32 1.03
CA LEU A 155 -12.56 -1.11 1.24
C LEU A 155 -12.53 -0.77 2.73
N LYS A 156 -11.33 -0.58 3.28
CA LYS A 156 -11.15 0.04 4.60
C LYS A 156 -10.53 1.42 4.43
N THR A 157 -11.21 2.45 4.89
CA THR A 157 -10.75 3.84 4.77
C THR A 157 -10.34 4.43 6.11
N VAL A 158 -9.31 5.27 6.09
CA VAL A 158 -8.88 6.06 7.24
C VAL A 158 -8.68 7.51 6.82
N GLY A 159 -9.50 8.39 7.39
CA GLY A 159 -9.41 9.83 7.16
C GLY A 159 -8.19 10.48 7.78
N ILE A 160 -7.84 11.66 7.30
CA ILE A 160 -6.71 12.46 7.80
C ILE A 160 -6.89 12.94 9.25
N SER A 161 -8.14 13.08 9.70
CA SER A 161 -8.51 13.46 11.07
C SER A 161 -8.28 12.33 12.08
N CYS A 162 -8.11 11.09 11.62
CA CYS A 162 -7.84 9.96 12.49
C CYS A 162 -6.45 10.06 13.13
N SER A 163 -6.34 9.53 14.35
CA SER A 163 -5.10 9.56 15.11
C SER A 163 -3.95 8.84 14.38
N ARG A 164 -2.72 9.21 14.72
CA ARG A 164 -1.52 8.59 14.13
C ARG A 164 -1.47 7.08 14.44
N GLU A 165 -1.98 6.68 15.59
CA GLU A 165 -2.06 5.29 16.05
C GLU A 165 -3.02 4.48 15.17
N VAL A 166 -4.20 5.01 14.85
CA VAL A 166 -5.17 4.36 13.95
C VAL A 166 -4.55 4.14 12.56
N ARG A 167 -3.97 5.20 11.97
CA ARG A 167 -3.28 5.10 10.67
C ARG A 167 -2.12 4.10 10.71
N SER A 168 -1.33 4.07 11.79
CA SER A 168 -0.23 3.12 11.96
C SER A 168 -0.73 1.67 12.03
N ARG A 169 -1.84 1.41 12.75
CA ARG A 169 -2.45 0.08 12.83
C ARG A 169 -2.91 -0.41 11.46
N VAL A 170 -3.63 0.42 10.71
CA VAL A 170 -4.13 0.07 9.38
C VAL A 170 -2.98 -0.17 8.39
N MET A 171 -1.91 0.64 8.43
CA MET A 171 -0.73 0.38 7.60
C MET A 171 0.03 -0.88 8.02
N LYS A 172 0.07 -1.23 9.32
CA LYS A 172 0.64 -2.50 9.78
C LYS A 172 -0.16 -3.70 9.26
N GLU A 173 -1.49 -3.62 9.28
CA GLU A 173 -2.38 -4.62 8.70
C GLU A 173 -2.09 -4.79 7.20
N ALA A 174 -2.00 -3.69 6.45
CA ALA A 174 -1.67 -3.73 5.03
C ALA A 174 -0.31 -4.40 4.74
N ARG A 175 0.73 -4.10 5.54
CA ARG A 175 2.06 -4.73 5.38
C ARG A 175 2.01 -6.23 5.61
N LEU A 176 1.31 -6.66 6.66
CA LEU A 176 1.16 -8.08 6.98
C LEU A 176 0.41 -8.80 5.87
N LEU A 177 -0.74 -8.27 5.44
CA LEU A 177 -1.52 -8.91 4.37
C LEU A 177 -0.74 -8.99 3.06
N ARG A 178 0.06 -7.97 2.74
CA ARG A 178 0.90 -7.95 1.53
C ARG A 178 2.00 -9.00 1.52
N SER A 179 2.42 -9.51 2.69
CA SER A 179 3.41 -10.59 2.78
C SER A 179 2.76 -11.98 2.76
N LEU A 180 1.44 -12.07 2.71
CA LEU A 180 0.69 -13.32 2.73
C LEU A 180 0.09 -13.60 1.36
N GLN A 181 0.29 -14.81 0.86
CA GLN A 181 -0.26 -15.28 -0.41
C GLN A 181 -0.64 -16.76 -0.28
N HIS A 182 -1.93 -17.02 -0.10
CA HIS A 182 -2.46 -18.37 0.03
C HIS A 182 -3.94 -18.41 -0.38
N PRO A 183 -4.41 -19.45 -1.10
CA PRO A 183 -5.81 -19.54 -1.57
C PRO A 183 -6.88 -19.54 -0.46
N ASN A 184 -6.48 -19.81 0.78
CA ASN A 184 -7.38 -19.80 1.96
C ASN A 184 -7.04 -18.68 2.97
N VAL A 185 -6.33 -17.63 2.53
CA VAL A 185 -6.09 -16.40 3.30
C VAL A 185 -6.49 -15.24 2.41
N GLY A 186 -7.33 -14.33 2.93
CA GLY A 186 -7.84 -13.22 2.12
C GLY A 186 -6.73 -12.31 1.59
N GLU A 187 -6.88 -11.90 0.33
CA GLU A 187 -5.87 -11.11 -0.37
C GLU A 187 -6.05 -9.60 -0.14
N ILE A 188 -4.94 -8.87 -0.14
CA ILE A 188 -4.92 -7.41 -0.30
C ILE A 188 -4.44 -7.09 -1.71
N TYR A 189 -5.26 -6.37 -2.48
CA TYR A 189 -4.87 -5.91 -3.82
C TYR A 189 -3.91 -4.73 -3.76
N GLY A 190 -4.05 -3.88 -2.74
CA GLY A 190 -3.11 -2.79 -2.51
C GLY A 190 -3.65 -1.71 -1.59
N VAL A 191 -2.95 -0.57 -1.60
CA VAL A 191 -3.25 0.59 -0.77
C VAL A 191 -3.21 1.86 -1.62
N ALA A 192 -4.31 2.61 -1.63
CA ALA A 192 -4.33 3.97 -2.15
C ALA A 192 -3.99 4.93 -1.00
N LEU A 193 -2.80 5.53 -1.08
CA LEU A 193 -2.23 6.38 -0.04
C LEU A 193 -1.84 7.78 -0.55
N HIS A 194 -2.21 8.11 -1.79
CA HIS A 194 -1.84 9.36 -2.41
C HIS A 194 -2.40 10.59 -1.68
N TYR A 195 -3.68 10.56 -1.36
CA TYR A 195 -4.35 11.60 -0.59
C TYR A 195 -5.32 10.98 0.42
N SER A 196 -5.86 11.80 1.30
CA SER A 196 -6.88 11.34 2.25
C SER A 196 -8.20 11.08 1.52
N PRO A 197 -8.92 10.00 1.85
CA PRO A 197 -8.57 8.99 2.87
C PRO A 197 -7.53 7.98 2.38
N ILE A 198 -6.80 7.37 3.30
CA ILE A 198 -6.02 6.15 3.00
C ILE A 198 -7.03 5.03 2.77
N ILE A 199 -6.89 4.27 1.69
CA ILE A 199 -7.80 3.18 1.33
C ILE A 199 -7.02 1.88 1.20
N LEU A 200 -7.37 0.87 2.00
CA LEU A 200 -6.94 -0.50 1.77
C LEU A 200 -7.97 -1.17 0.87
N VAL A 201 -7.49 -1.77 -0.22
CA VAL A 201 -8.31 -2.47 -1.20
C VAL A 201 -8.11 -3.97 -1.01
N LEU A 202 -9.12 -4.64 -0.48
CA LEU A 202 -9.09 -6.03 -0.05
C LEU A 202 -10.01 -6.87 -0.92
N GLU A 203 -9.76 -8.17 -0.95
CA GLU A 203 -10.68 -9.14 -1.54
C GLU A 203 -12.09 -8.99 -0.93
N TYR A 204 -13.10 -8.90 -1.79
CA TYR A 204 -14.49 -8.91 -1.36
C TYR A 204 -14.94 -10.34 -1.09
N PHE A 205 -15.74 -10.50 -0.04
CA PHE A 205 -16.40 -11.77 0.27
C PHE A 205 -17.91 -11.62 0.38
N SER A 206 -18.63 -12.51 -0.30
CA SER A 206 -20.10 -12.49 -0.35
C SER A 206 -20.76 -12.64 1.03
N LYS A 207 -20.19 -13.48 1.91
CA LYS A 207 -20.73 -13.72 3.26
C LYS A 207 -19.69 -14.33 4.21
N SER A 208 -19.97 -14.29 5.51
CA SER A 208 -19.23 -15.07 6.51
C SER A 208 -19.66 -16.53 6.52
N LEU A 209 -18.76 -17.43 6.91
CA LEU A 209 -19.08 -18.83 7.16
C LEU A 209 -20.20 -18.97 8.20
N HIS A 210 -20.18 -18.15 9.26
CA HIS A 210 -21.25 -18.11 10.26
C HIS A 210 -22.63 -17.82 9.66
N THR A 211 -22.72 -16.82 8.78
CA THR A 211 -23.97 -16.49 8.08
C THR A 211 -24.42 -17.67 7.20
N HIS A 212 -23.50 -18.27 6.45
CA HIS A 212 -23.79 -19.41 5.59
C HIS A 212 -24.27 -20.64 6.39
N LEU A 213 -23.61 -20.95 7.51
CA LEU A 213 -24.01 -22.05 8.40
C LEU A 213 -25.42 -21.85 8.98
N LYS A 214 -25.76 -20.61 9.36
CA LYS A 214 -27.12 -20.28 9.84
C LYS A 214 -28.17 -20.44 8.75
N GLN A 215 -27.91 -19.93 7.53
CA GLN A 215 -28.85 -20.00 6.41
C GLN A 215 -29.10 -21.44 5.94
N ASN A 216 -28.10 -22.31 6.07
CA ASN A 216 -28.14 -23.70 5.61
C ASN A 216 -28.23 -24.72 6.76
N ALA A 217 -28.69 -24.28 7.94
CA ALA A 217 -28.84 -25.14 9.11
C ALA A 217 -29.68 -26.38 8.76
N GLY A 218 -29.16 -27.57 9.08
CA GLY A 218 -29.80 -28.85 8.76
C GLY A 218 -29.75 -29.28 7.28
N ARG A 219 -29.20 -28.45 6.37
CA ARG A 219 -29.12 -28.72 4.92
C ARG A 219 -27.70 -28.88 4.40
N LEU A 220 -26.69 -28.44 5.17
CA LEU A 220 -25.28 -28.60 4.82
C LEU A 220 -24.88 -30.07 4.68
N ARG A 221 -24.35 -30.43 3.51
CA ARG A 221 -23.83 -31.78 3.25
C ARG A 221 -22.53 -32.00 4.03
N GLU A 222 -22.30 -33.26 4.39
CA GLU A 222 -21.06 -33.68 5.07
C GLU A 222 -19.78 -33.31 4.29
N GLU A 223 -19.83 -33.37 2.96
CA GLU A 223 -18.72 -32.98 2.10
C GLU A 223 -18.38 -31.48 2.20
N GLU A 224 -19.39 -30.61 2.22
CA GLU A 224 -19.20 -29.16 2.36
C GLU A 224 -18.57 -28.80 3.71
N ARG A 225 -19.01 -29.48 4.78
CA ARG A 225 -18.43 -29.32 6.13
C ARG A 225 -16.96 -29.70 6.14
N ARG A 226 -16.62 -30.87 5.58
CA ARG A 226 -15.22 -31.33 5.47
C ARG A 226 -14.38 -30.35 4.66
N ARG A 227 -14.90 -29.83 3.55
CA ARG A 227 -14.22 -28.82 2.72
C ARG A 227 -13.90 -27.57 3.54
N PHE A 228 -14.89 -26.97 4.20
CA PHE A 228 -14.67 -25.75 5.00
C PHE A 228 -13.62 -25.93 6.10
N ILE A 229 -13.64 -27.06 6.81
CA ILE A 229 -12.63 -27.35 7.84
C ILE A 229 -11.25 -27.50 7.20
N THR A 230 -11.15 -28.22 6.09
CA THR A 230 -9.86 -28.46 5.39
C THR A 230 -9.26 -27.16 4.86
N GLU A 231 -10.05 -26.34 4.19
CA GLU A 231 -9.63 -25.04 3.65
C GLU A 231 -9.22 -24.07 4.78
N THR A 232 -10.01 -24.02 5.86
CA THR A 232 -9.67 -23.20 7.03
C THR A 232 -8.35 -23.67 7.66
N ALA A 233 -8.17 -24.98 7.83
CA ALA A 233 -6.95 -25.56 8.40
C ALA A 233 -5.72 -25.26 7.52
N ALA A 234 -5.86 -25.34 6.19
CA ALA A 234 -4.78 -25.00 5.25
C ALA A 234 -4.36 -23.52 5.39
N GLY A 235 -5.33 -22.61 5.44
CA GLY A 235 -5.06 -21.18 5.69
C GLY A 235 -4.35 -20.94 7.02
N LEU A 236 -4.79 -21.61 8.10
CA LEU A 236 -4.16 -21.49 9.42
C LEU A 236 -2.74 -22.07 9.46
N SER A 237 -2.48 -23.18 8.76
CA SER A 237 -1.13 -23.76 8.63
C SER A 237 -0.20 -22.75 7.96
N TYR A 238 -0.63 -22.16 6.85
CA TYR A 238 0.14 -21.13 6.15
C TYR A 238 0.43 -19.91 7.03
N LEU A 239 -0.56 -19.43 7.79
CA LEU A 239 -0.34 -18.31 8.72
C LEU A 239 0.70 -18.68 9.80
N ALA A 240 0.66 -19.90 10.33
CA ALA A 240 1.63 -20.36 11.33
C ALA A 240 3.05 -20.44 10.75
N GLU A 241 3.22 -20.94 9.53
CA GLU A 241 4.50 -21.00 8.82
C GLU A 241 5.10 -19.60 8.58
N ASN A 242 4.26 -18.58 8.41
CA ASN A 242 4.65 -17.18 8.26
C ASN A 242 4.72 -16.41 9.59
N ALA A 243 4.78 -17.13 10.72
CA ALA A 243 4.84 -16.58 12.08
C ALA A 243 3.69 -15.57 12.39
N CYS A 244 2.54 -15.73 11.73
CA CYS A 244 1.38 -14.87 11.87
C CYS A 244 0.36 -15.50 12.82
N ILE A 245 0.16 -14.90 13.99
CA ILE A 245 -0.86 -15.31 14.95
C ILE A 245 -2.15 -14.53 14.67
N HIS A 246 -3.19 -15.20 14.16
CA HIS A 246 -4.47 -14.56 13.81
C HIS A 246 -5.24 -13.96 15.02
N ARG A 247 -5.17 -14.63 16.19
CA ARG A 247 -5.79 -14.23 17.49
C ARG A 247 -7.32 -14.17 17.56
N ASP A 248 -8.03 -14.13 16.44
CA ASP A 248 -9.50 -14.11 16.42
C ASP A 248 -10.09 -15.13 15.42
N ILE A 249 -9.78 -16.41 15.61
CA ILE A 249 -10.27 -17.48 14.73
C ILE A 249 -11.71 -17.82 15.12
N SER A 250 -12.67 -17.49 14.25
CA SER A 250 -14.08 -17.82 14.44
C SER A 250 -14.80 -17.94 13.09
N ALA A 251 -15.97 -18.59 13.08
CA ALA A 251 -16.79 -18.69 11.87
C ALA A 251 -17.26 -17.33 11.33
N ARG A 252 -17.27 -16.27 12.15
CA ARG A 252 -17.61 -14.89 11.71
C ARG A 252 -16.48 -14.27 10.86
N ASN A 253 -15.25 -14.69 11.12
CA ASN A 253 -14.04 -14.19 10.47
C ASN A 253 -13.60 -15.07 9.30
N CYS A 254 -14.07 -16.32 9.23
CA CYS A 254 -13.98 -17.12 8.01
C CYS A 254 -14.96 -16.56 6.97
N LYS A 255 -14.48 -16.31 5.75
CA LYS A 255 -15.26 -15.70 4.67
C LYS A 255 -15.46 -16.67 3.52
N LEU A 256 -16.54 -16.49 2.78
CA LEU A 256 -16.91 -17.33 1.64
C LEU A 256 -17.21 -16.44 0.43
N ASN A 257 -16.72 -16.89 -0.73
CA ASN A 257 -17.17 -16.41 -2.02
C ASN A 257 -18.19 -17.40 -2.59
N ASP A 258 -19.32 -16.88 -3.06
CA ASP A 258 -20.17 -17.65 -3.96
C ASP A 258 -19.31 -17.95 -5.21
N ALA A 259 -19.27 -19.21 -5.64
CA ALA A 259 -18.30 -19.71 -6.61
C ALA A 259 -18.10 -18.74 -7.80
N LEU A 260 -16.85 -18.32 -8.03
CA LEU A 260 -16.42 -17.58 -9.22
C LEU A 260 -16.70 -18.38 -10.49
#